data_AF-A0A946PVJ4-F1
#
_entry.id   AF-A0A946PVJ4-F1
#
_cell.length_a   1.000
_cell.length_b   1.000
_cell.length_c   1.000
_cell.angle_alpha   90.00
_cell.angle_beta   90.00
_cell.angle_gamma   90.00
#
_symmetry.space_group_name_H-M   'P 1'
#
loop_
_entity.id
_entity.type
_entity.pdbx_description
1 polymer ?
#
loop_
_entity_poly.entity_id
_entity_poly.type
_entity_poly.pdbx_seq_one_letter_code
_entity_poly.pdbx_strand_id
1 'polypeptide(L)'
;MITKRQLTILLVLASFLLFACGLFDEEYDDYYDDGPNTSETYQDDEYAEEEEYFEELEEAQNEELAEPAGSPELSIESIPEYADPAFEVFSQYIDVFGIGVYATSDIPENKVFHAAGVMAQYLDNDEDGLPDDSAVIRALQAKQASIFIFARPDSRAEEEFFEGIEHLLDSGKLALQPLYGEEIVPNSAAQGEFDASLEEIFHIISNTGYASVYPDIFGEQRGTAIADAMDTARGGYFENVPASYPAGAWYTYDDQTCDYACMISEYHYWAITSLLGGQNYPGRSDEISHEWKLNTAEKLREGDPAIYELLTDPQYHNPTVLPDGNYNP
;
A
#
# COMPACT_ATOMS: atom_id res chain seq x y z
N MET A 1 -23.70 0.94 -34.63
CA MET A 1 -23.08 2.27 -34.84
C MET A 1 -22.87 2.86 -33.46
N ILE A 2 -21.67 2.68 -32.94
CA ILE A 2 -21.24 3.10 -31.61
C ILE A 2 -20.80 4.56 -31.73
N THR A 3 -21.35 5.42 -30.90
CA THR A 3 -21.02 6.85 -30.86
C THR A 3 -19.69 7.06 -30.11
N LYS A 4 -18.92 8.07 -30.51
CA LYS A 4 -17.61 8.50 -29.93
C LYS A 4 -17.70 8.98 -28.46
N ARG A 5 -18.67 8.50 -27.68
CA ARG A 5 -18.92 8.84 -26.27
C ARG A 5 -18.90 7.60 -25.36
N GLN A 6 -18.50 6.44 -25.90
CA GLN A 6 -18.27 5.18 -25.17
C GLN A 6 -16.82 4.69 -25.36
N LEU A 7 -15.86 5.61 -25.49
CA LEU A 7 -14.45 5.27 -25.73
C LEU A 7 -13.47 6.15 -24.92
N THR A 8 -13.92 6.73 -23.79
CA THR A 8 -13.10 7.65 -22.97
C THR A 8 -13.38 7.50 -21.47
N ILE A 9 -13.75 6.30 -21.03
CA ILE A 9 -13.80 5.93 -19.60
C ILE A 9 -13.09 4.59 -19.53
N LEU A 10 -11.75 4.64 -19.52
CA LEU A 10 -10.85 3.52 -19.30
C LEU A 10 -9.46 4.13 -19.10
N LEU A 11 -9.19 4.74 -17.93
CA LEU A 11 -7.83 5.16 -17.55
C LEU A 11 -7.58 5.51 -16.07
N VAL A 12 -8.39 5.04 -15.11
CA VAL A 12 -8.01 5.10 -13.66
C VAL A 12 -8.22 3.78 -12.89
N LEU A 13 -8.79 2.73 -13.51
CA LEU A 13 -8.83 1.39 -12.92
C LEU A 13 -8.29 0.39 -13.92
N ALA A 14 -6.98 0.16 -13.85
CA ALA A 14 -6.33 -0.93 -14.52
C ALA A 14 -4.89 -1.18 -14.01
N SER A 15 -4.43 -2.33 -13.52
CA SER A 15 -4.98 -3.70 -13.31
C SER A 15 -6.09 -4.20 -14.24
N PHE A 16 -6.18 -3.67 -15.47
CA PHE A 16 -7.19 -3.93 -16.52
C PHE A 16 -6.85 -3.17 -17.83
N LEU A 17 -5.78 -3.59 -18.52
CA LEU A 17 -5.54 -3.46 -19.97
C LEU A 17 -5.59 -2.07 -20.70
N LEU A 18 -4.38 -1.59 -21.08
CA LEU A 18 -3.89 -1.03 -22.39
C LEU A 18 -4.53 0.25 -22.99
N PHE A 19 -3.85 1.24 -23.62
CA PHE A 19 -2.62 1.25 -24.45
C PHE A 19 -2.09 2.69 -24.78
N ALA A 20 -0.75 2.85 -24.76
CA ALA A 20 0.20 3.61 -25.60
C ALA A 20 -0.05 5.04 -26.14
N CYS A 21 0.97 5.92 -26.05
CA CYS A 21 2.01 6.12 -27.09
C CYS A 21 2.96 7.29 -26.71
N GLY A 22 4.26 7.03 -26.53
CA GLY A 22 5.30 8.05 -26.39
C GLY A 22 6.36 7.89 -27.47
N LEU A 23 6.24 8.65 -28.55
CA LEU A 23 7.34 9.00 -29.44
C LEU A 23 7.90 10.33 -28.94
N PHE A 24 9.19 10.40 -28.59
CA PHE A 24 10.20 11.29 -29.16
C PHE A 24 11.42 11.41 -28.22
N ASP A 25 12.58 11.17 -28.81
CA ASP A 25 13.92 11.53 -28.34
C ASP A 25 14.00 13.02 -27.99
N GLU A 26 14.80 13.39 -26.98
CA GLU A 26 16.05 14.11 -27.27
C GLU A 26 16.97 14.22 -26.03
N GLU A 27 18.20 13.81 -26.32
CA GLU A 27 19.47 13.94 -25.62
C GLU A 27 19.76 15.43 -25.29
N TYR A 28 20.15 15.75 -24.05
CA TYR A 28 20.71 17.08 -23.74
C TYR A 28 22.14 16.92 -23.20
N ASP A 29 23.08 17.27 -24.08
CA ASP A 29 24.51 17.35 -23.85
C ASP A 29 24.89 18.60 -23.04
N ASP A 30 25.86 18.37 -22.17
CA ASP A 30 26.50 19.30 -21.23
C ASP A 30 27.46 20.26 -21.97
N TYR A 31 27.37 21.57 -21.73
CA TYR A 31 28.39 22.53 -22.19
C TYR A 31 28.61 23.66 -21.17
N TYR A 32 29.71 23.54 -20.43
CA TYR A 32 30.35 24.64 -19.71
C TYR A 32 31.08 25.56 -20.71
N ASP A 33 30.84 26.88 -20.61
CA ASP A 33 31.69 27.91 -21.21
C ASP A 33 32.07 28.96 -20.16
N ASP A 34 33.38 29.11 -19.96
CA ASP A 34 34.05 29.99 -19.01
C ASP A 34 34.30 31.37 -19.64
N GLY A 35 33.85 32.45 -19.00
CA GLY A 35 34.13 33.82 -19.43
C GLY A 35 33.90 34.88 -18.33
N PRO A 36 34.65 36.00 -18.32
CA PRO A 36 35.43 36.37 -17.13
C PRO A 36 34.78 37.41 -16.20
N ASN A 37 35.04 37.17 -14.92
CA ASN A 37 35.19 38.09 -13.78
C ASN A 37 35.10 39.60 -14.08
N THR A 38 33.97 40.20 -13.68
CA THR A 38 33.90 41.60 -13.27
C THR A 38 33.48 41.65 -11.81
N SER A 39 34.39 42.13 -10.97
CA SER A 39 34.16 42.43 -9.56
C SER A 39 33.13 43.55 -9.41
N GLU A 40 31.94 43.22 -8.95
CA GLU A 40 31.07 44.17 -8.27
C GLU A 40 30.69 43.57 -6.92
N THR A 41 31.12 44.26 -5.86
CA THR A 41 30.73 44.01 -4.48
C THR A 41 29.26 44.37 -4.31
N TYR A 42 28.40 43.36 -4.36
CA TYR A 42 27.00 43.36 -3.88
C TYR A 42 26.96 42.28 -2.79
N GLN A 43 27.22 42.68 -1.54
CA GLN A 43 26.20 42.96 -0.53
C GLN A 43 25.77 41.65 0.15
N ASP A 44 26.50 41.33 1.23
CA ASP A 44 26.38 40.17 2.14
C ASP A 44 24.99 40.00 2.80
N ASP A 45 23.99 40.80 2.43
CA ASP A 45 22.66 40.81 3.05
C ASP A 45 21.67 39.88 2.32
N GLU A 46 21.87 39.60 1.01
CA GLU A 46 20.96 38.75 0.20
C GLU A 46 21.18 37.25 0.46
N TYR A 47 22.41 36.85 0.78
CA TYR A 47 22.74 35.46 1.15
C TYR A 47 22.26 35.08 2.54
N ALA A 48 22.15 36.04 3.47
CA ALA A 48 21.64 35.80 4.81
C ALA A 48 20.11 35.64 4.81
N GLU A 49 19.40 36.42 3.98
CA GLU A 49 17.95 36.25 3.78
C GLU A 49 17.61 34.95 3.01
N GLU A 50 18.45 34.52 2.06
CA GLU A 50 18.31 33.20 1.42
C GLU A 50 18.60 32.05 2.40
N GLU A 51 19.67 32.11 3.20
CA GLU A 51 19.94 31.09 4.23
C GLU A 51 18.83 31.03 5.29
N GLU A 52 18.33 32.17 5.76
CA GLU A 52 17.21 32.24 6.72
C GLU A 52 15.91 31.71 6.09
N TYR A 53 15.68 31.93 4.79
CA TYR A 53 14.54 31.37 4.06
C TYR A 53 14.67 29.85 3.83
N PHE A 54 15.87 29.35 3.54
CA PHE A 54 16.12 27.91 3.44
C PHE A 54 16.05 27.21 4.80
N GLU A 55 16.53 27.85 5.87
CA GLU A 55 16.38 27.37 7.25
C GLU A 55 14.91 27.40 7.70
N GLU A 56 14.14 28.46 7.39
CA GLU A 56 12.69 28.50 7.66
C GLU A 56 11.92 27.47 6.83
N LEU A 57 12.34 27.17 5.60
CA LEU A 57 11.75 26.11 4.78
C LEU A 57 12.12 24.71 5.28
N GLU A 58 13.35 24.50 5.75
CA GLU A 58 13.76 23.25 6.41
C GLU A 58 13.08 23.07 7.76
N GLU A 59 12.91 24.13 8.56
CA GLU A 59 12.12 24.09 9.81
C GLU A 59 10.64 23.86 9.52
N ALA A 60 10.05 24.49 8.50
CA ALA A 60 8.66 24.25 8.12
C ALA A 60 8.44 22.84 7.56
N GLN A 61 9.38 22.30 6.78
CA GLN A 61 9.36 20.89 6.35
C GLN A 61 9.57 19.94 7.54
N ASN A 62 10.43 20.28 8.51
CA ASN A 62 10.63 19.47 9.71
C ASN A 62 9.45 19.57 10.71
N GLU A 63 8.71 20.67 10.75
CA GLU A 63 7.46 20.80 11.52
C GLU A 63 6.30 20.02 10.88
N GLU A 64 6.27 19.90 9.55
CA GLU A 64 5.35 19.00 8.81
C GLU A 64 5.76 17.51 8.91
N LEU A 65 6.98 17.23 9.37
CA LEU A 65 7.56 15.90 9.61
C LEU A 65 7.71 15.57 11.11
N ALA A 66 6.92 16.20 11.99
CA ALA A 66 6.89 15.80 13.38
C ALA A 66 6.59 14.29 13.47
N GLU A 67 7.47 13.53 14.12
CA GLU A 67 7.22 12.12 14.46
C GLU A 67 5.78 12.00 15.00
N PRO A 68 4.94 11.10 14.49
CA PRO A 68 3.57 10.94 14.96
C PRO A 68 3.61 10.70 16.47
N ALA A 69 3.31 11.77 17.21
CA ALA A 69 3.54 11.81 18.65
C ALA A 69 2.29 11.29 19.34
N GLY A 70 2.28 9.99 19.62
CA GLY A 70 1.32 9.33 20.50
C GLY A 70 0.52 8.21 19.85
N SER A 71 0.06 7.30 20.70
CA SER A 71 -0.84 6.20 20.36
C SER A 71 -2.10 6.74 19.66
N PRO A 72 -2.57 6.08 18.58
CA PRO A 72 -3.85 6.43 17.97
C PRO A 72 -4.97 6.09 18.96
N GLU A 73 -5.86 7.04 19.22
CA GLU A 73 -7.10 6.76 19.95
C GLU A 73 -8.11 6.25 18.92
N LEU A 74 -8.22 4.91 18.80
CA LEU A 74 -9.15 4.29 17.87
C LEU A 74 -10.58 4.64 18.26
N SER A 75 -11.14 5.66 17.62
CA SER A 75 -12.50 6.16 17.86
C SER A 75 -13.13 6.60 16.54
N ILE A 76 -14.45 6.43 16.43
CA ILE A 76 -15.19 6.89 15.24
C ILE A 76 -15.39 8.39 15.34
N GLU A 77 -14.83 9.09 14.37
CA GLU A 77 -14.86 10.54 14.22
C GLU A 77 -15.72 10.97 13.02
N SER A 78 -15.96 12.28 12.91
CA SER A 78 -16.54 12.87 11.72
C SER A 78 -15.51 12.90 10.58
N ILE A 79 -15.97 12.75 9.33
CA ILE A 79 -15.13 12.94 8.15
C ILE A 79 -14.42 14.31 8.24
N PRO A 80 -13.10 14.38 8.02
CA PRO A 80 -12.36 15.63 8.13
C PRO A 80 -12.94 16.72 7.20
N GLU A 81 -13.07 17.96 7.69
CA GLU A 81 -13.67 19.07 6.92
C GLU A 81 -12.90 19.41 5.63
N TYR A 82 -11.62 19.04 5.56
CA TYR A 82 -10.77 19.24 4.38
C TYR A 82 -10.84 18.08 3.37
N ALA A 83 -11.57 17.00 3.68
CA ALA A 83 -11.74 15.89 2.77
C ALA A 83 -12.50 16.34 1.51
N ASP A 84 -12.20 15.69 0.38
CA ASP A 84 -12.94 15.96 -0.86
C ASP A 84 -14.43 15.65 -0.67
N PRO A 85 -15.36 16.43 -1.24
CA PRO A 85 -16.80 16.18 -1.12
C PRO A 85 -17.23 14.76 -1.49
N ALA A 86 -16.49 14.05 -2.35
CA ALA A 86 -16.76 12.65 -2.64
C ALA A 86 -16.73 11.74 -1.40
N PHE A 87 -15.97 12.09 -0.35
CA PHE A 87 -15.90 11.36 0.91
C PHE A 87 -17.16 11.48 1.78
N GLU A 88 -18.12 12.36 1.43
CA GLU A 88 -19.42 12.46 2.13
C GLU A 88 -20.27 11.19 2.03
N VAL A 89 -19.90 10.24 1.15
CA VAL A 89 -20.49 8.90 1.10
C VAL A 89 -20.24 8.09 2.38
N PHE A 90 -19.14 8.38 3.08
CA PHE A 90 -18.77 7.71 4.32
C PHE A 90 -19.37 8.42 5.52
N SER A 91 -19.73 7.64 6.54
CA SER A 91 -20.31 8.16 7.79
C SER A 91 -19.51 7.78 9.02
N GLN A 92 -18.47 6.96 8.84
CA GLN A 92 -17.58 6.48 9.88
C GLN A 92 -16.16 6.73 9.40
N TYR A 93 -15.32 7.30 10.25
CA TYR A 93 -13.90 7.55 10.01
C TYR A 93 -13.12 7.22 11.28
N ILE A 94 -12.02 6.48 11.15
CA ILE A 94 -11.04 6.30 12.22
C ILE A 94 -9.68 6.68 11.65
N ASP A 95 -8.95 7.51 12.39
CA ASP A 95 -7.56 7.87 12.09
C ASP A 95 -6.61 6.88 12.77
N VAL A 96 -5.71 6.29 11.99
CA VAL A 96 -4.66 5.39 12.48
C VAL A 96 -3.32 5.97 12.07
N PHE A 97 -2.66 6.69 12.98
CA PHE A 97 -1.39 7.39 12.71
C PHE A 97 -1.45 8.32 11.49
N GLY A 98 -2.59 8.95 11.20
CA GLY A 98 -2.80 9.79 10.01
C GLY A 98 -3.20 9.03 8.73
N ILE A 99 -3.41 7.70 8.80
CA ILE A 99 -3.94 6.86 7.74
C ILE A 99 -5.45 6.66 8.00
N GLY A 100 -6.28 6.95 7.00
CA GLY A 100 -7.72 6.95 7.17
C GLY A 100 -8.38 5.58 6.98
N VAL A 101 -9.27 5.20 7.88
CA VAL A 101 -10.21 4.07 7.70
C VAL A 101 -11.62 4.63 7.58
N TYR A 102 -12.14 4.68 6.36
CA TYR A 102 -13.46 5.21 6.03
C TYR A 102 -14.47 4.07 5.84
N ALA A 103 -15.69 4.20 6.34
CA ALA A 103 -16.73 3.21 6.13
C ALA A 103 -18.12 3.82 5.91
N THR A 104 -18.91 3.17 5.05
CA THR A 104 -20.31 3.53 4.83
C THR A 104 -21.18 3.15 6.03
N SER A 105 -22.35 3.78 6.14
CA SER A 105 -23.24 3.65 7.31
C SER A 105 -23.82 2.24 7.55
N ASP A 106 -23.76 1.37 6.55
CA ASP A 106 -24.23 -0.01 6.59
C ASP A 106 -23.17 -1.00 7.10
N ILE A 107 -21.93 -0.54 7.34
CA ILE A 107 -20.89 -1.33 7.97
C ILE A 107 -21.06 -1.27 9.50
N PRO A 108 -21.18 -2.42 10.19
CA PRO A 108 -21.20 -2.46 11.65
C PRO A 108 -19.91 -1.86 12.25
N GLU A 109 -20.04 -1.01 13.26
CA GLU A 109 -18.91 -0.32 13.92
C GLU A 109 -17.80 -1.31 14.35
N ASN A 110 -18.17 -2.49 14.85
CA ASN A 110 -17.19 -3.49 15.29
C ASN A 110 -16.29 -4.01 14.16
N LYS A 111 -16.73 -3.96 12.89
CA LYS A 111 -15.91 -4.29 11.73
C LYS A 111 -14.99 -3.13 11.35
N VAL A 112 -15.44 -1.89 11.53
CA VAL A 112 -14.62 -0.69 11.33
C VAL A 112 -13.49 -0.63 12.37
N PHE A 113 -13.82 -0.85 13.65
CA PHE A 113 -12.81 -0.95 14.71
C PHE A 113 -11.83 -2.11 14.48
N HIS A 114 -12.33 -3.27 14.01
CA HIS A 114 -11.46 -4.40 13.67
C HIS A 114 -10.47 -4.03 12.57
N ALA A 115 -10.93 -3.43 11.47
CA ALA A 115 -10.05 -2.98 10.40
C ALA A 115 -9.03 -1.94 10.88
N ALA A 116 -9.46 -0.94 11.66
CA ALA A 116 -8.55 0.05 12.23
C ALA A 116 -7.53 -0.58 13.20
N GLY A 117 -7.94 -1.56 14.01
CA GLY A 117 -7.05 -2.31 14.90
C GLY A 117 -6.04 -3.16 14.14
N VAL A 118 -6.44 -3.82 13.05
CA VAL A 118 -5.52 -4.57 12.17
C VAL A 118 -4.47 -3.64 11.56
N MET A 119 -4.89 -2.46 11.09
CA MET A 119 -3.96 -1.45 10.59
C MET A 119 -2.99 -0.98 11.67
N ALA A 120 -3.49 -0.64 12.86
CA ALA A 120 -2.66 -0.20 13.97
C ALA A 120 -1.63 -1.27 14.34
N GLN A 121 -2.03 -2.54 14.47
CA GLN A 121 -1.14 -3.66 14.78
C GLN A 121 -0.14 -4.02 13.66
N TYR A 122 -0.40 -3.64 12.41
CA TYR A 122 0.61 -3.77 11.36
C TYR A 122 1.65 -2.64 11.38
N LEU A 123 1.26 -1.45 11.86
CA LEU A 123 2.09 -0.26 11.89
C LEU A 123 2.85 -0.08 13.23
N ASP A 124 2.31 -0.65 14.30
CA ASP A 124 2.85 -0.74 15.67
C ASP A 124 2.56 -2.17 16.16
N ASN A 125 3.43 -3.10 15.80
CA ASN A 125 3.25 -4.53 15.98
C ASN A 125 3.57 -5.02 17.39
N ASP A 126 4.37 -4.27 18.15
CA ASP A 126 4.59 -4.55 19.57
C ASP A 126 3.58 -3.87 20.51
N GLU A 127 2.67 -3.06 19.94
CA GLU A 127 1.60 -2.33 20.61
C GLU A 127 2.15 -1.46 21.74
N ASP A 128 3.20 -0.69 21.49
CA ASP A 128 3.76 0.23 22.48
C ASP A 128 3.22 1.67 22.35
N GLY A 129 2.37 1.90 21.35
CA GLY A 129 1.74 3.18 21.06
C GLY A 129 2.54 4.05 20.10
N LEU A 130 3.67 3.56 19.56
CA LEU A 130 4.50 4.27 18.60
C LEU A 130 4.66 3.41 17.33
N PRO A 131 4.76 4.02 16.15
CA PRO A 131 5.00 3.25 14.94
C PRO A 131 6.36 2.53 14.95
N ASP A 132 6.38 1.29 14.46
CA ASP A 132 7.60 0.49 14.30
C ASP A 132 8.59 1.10 13.29
N ASP A 133 8.05 1.72 12.22
CA ASP A 133 8.82 2.40 11.19
C ASP A 133 8.16 3.75 10.83
N SER A 134 8.69 4.84 11.40
CA SER A 134 8.16 6.19 11.15
C SER A 134 8.32 6.64 9.69
N ALA A 135 9.27 6.07 8.92
CA ALA A 135 9.41 6.38 7.51
C ALA A 135 8.27 5.77 6.68
N VAL A 136 7.81 4.56 7.05
CA VAL A 136 6.64 3.91 6.43
C VAL A 136 5.38 4.74 6.68
N ILE A 137 5.18 5.23 7.91
CA ILE A 137 4.06 6.14 8.23
C ILE A 137 4.09 7.40 7.37
N ARG A 138 5.24 8.09 7.30
CA ARG A 138 5.37 9.31 6.48
C ARG A 138 5.10 9.05 5.00
N ALA A 139 5.54 7.91 4.46
CA ALA A 139 5.26 7.53 3.08
C ALA A 139 3.75 7.33 2.84
N LEU A 140 3.05 6.70 3.77
CA LEU A 140 1.60 6.53 3.72
C LEU A 140 0.86 7.87 3.80
N GLN A 141 1.24 8.74 4.74
CA GLN A 141 0.66 10.07 4.92
C GLN A 141 0.88 10.97 3.69
N ALA A 142 2.07 10.93 3.08
CA ALA A 142 2.40 11.70 1.87
C ALA A 142 1.50 11.34 0.67
N LYS A 143 0.91 10.15 0.69
CA LYS A 143 -0.07 9.65 -0.30
C LYS A 143 -1.50 9.64 0.22
N GLN A 144 -1.77 10.30 1.35
CA GLN A 144 -3.08 10.30 2.01
C GLN A 144 -3.70 8.88 2.02
N ALA A 145 -2.86 7.88 2.32
CA ALA A 145 -3.22 6.48 2.18
C ALA A 145 -4.48 6.18 3.00
N SER A 146 -5.43 5.45 2.42
CA SER A 146 -6.71 5.19 3.09
C SER A 146 -7.31 3.84 2.74
N ILE A 147 -7.94 3.19 3.73
CA ILE A 147 -8.89 2.09 3.53
C ILE A 147 -10.28 2.69 3.39
N PHE A 148 -11.04 2.20 2.42
CA PHE A 148 -12.46 2.50 2.32
C PHE A 148 -13.28 1.22 2.34
N ILE A 149 -14.32 1.22 3.17
CA ILE A 149 -15.14 0.05 3.44
C ILE A 149 -16.54 0.26 2.89
N PHE A 150 -16.83 -0.44 1.81
CA PHE A 150 -18.19 -0.62 1.29
C PHE A 150 -18.74 -1.99 1.70
N ALA A 151 -20.06 -2.16 1.70
CA ALA A 151 -20.62 -3.45 2.07
C ALA A 151 -20.23 -4.57 1.08
N ARG A 152 -20.15 -4.25 -0.21
CA ARG A 152 -19.87 -5.17 -1.32
C ARG A 152 -19.22 -4.41 -2.49
N PRO A 153 -18.48 -5.11 -3.37
CA PRO A 153 -17.97 -4.52 -4.62
C PRO A 153 -19.09 -4.11 -5.57
N ASP A 154 -18.75 -3.26 -6.52
CA ASP A 154 -19.59 -2.78 -7.63
C ASP A 154 -20.89 -2.12 -7.16
N SER A 155 -20.87 -1.49 -5.98
CA SER A 155 -22.03 -0.76 -5.49
C SER A 155 -22.13 0.60 -6.18
N ARG A 156 -23.35 1.10 -6.39
CA ARG A 156 -23.54 2.44 -6.99
C ARG A 156 -22.83 3.55 -6.20
N ALA A 157 -22.75 3.41 -4.88
CA ALA A 157 -22.08 4.37 -4.01
C ALA A 157 -20.56 4.33 -4.20
N GLU A 158 -19.99 3.14 -4.40
CA GLU A 158 -18.57 2.94 -4.72
C GLU A 158 -18.24 3.50 -6.10
N GLU A 159 -19.04 3.18 -7.12
CA GLU A 159 -18.89 3.75 -8.47
C GLU A 159 -18.91 5.29 -8.43
N GLU A 160 -19.92 5.88 -7.78
CA GLU A 160 -20.05 7.34 -7.63
C GLU A 160 -18.87 7.95 -6.84
N PHE A 161 -18.35 7.26 -5.82
CA PHE A 161 -17.18 7.69 -5.06
C PHE A 161 -15.93 7.77 -5.95
N PHE A 162 -15.61 6.68 -6.64
CA PHE A 162 -14.43 6.62 -7.52
C PHE A 162 -14.50 7.60 -8.69
N GLU A 163 -15.69 7.79 -9.28
CA GLU A 163 -15.90 8.86 -10.27
C GLU A 163 -15.64 10.26 -9.67
N GLY A 164 -16.01 10.48 -8.41
CA GLY A 164 -15.80 11.74 -7.70
C GLY A 164 -14.31 12.06 -7.43
N ILE A 165 -13.52 11.03 -7.10
CA ILE A 165 -12.10 11.18 -6.72
C ILE A 165 -11.11 10.91 -7.86
N GLU A 166 -11.56 10.64 -9.09
CA GLU A 166 -10.70 10.35 -10.26
C GLU A 166 -9.54 11.36 -10.39
N HIS A 167 -9.85 12.64 -10.19
CA HIS A 167 -8.88 13.73 -10.25
C HIS A 167 -7.78 13.68 -9.16
N LEU A 168 -8.06 13.10 -8.00
CA LEU A 168 -7.09 12.93 -6.91
C LEU A 168 -6.20 11.72 -7.16
N LEU A 169 -6.76 10.64 -7.70
CA LEU A 169 -6.03 9.46 -8.15
C LEU A 169 -5.06 9.84 -9.27
N ASP A 170 -5.53 10.58 -10.28
CA ASP A 170 -4.71 11.09 -11.39
C ASP A 170 -3.55 11.98 -10.94
N SER A 171 -3.75 12.73 -9.85
CA SER A 171 -2.69 13.58 -9.29
C SER A 171 -1.61 12.79 -8.53
N GLY A 172 -1.85 11.49 -8.27
CA GLY A 172 -0.97 10.65 -7.46
C GLY A 172 -0.93 11.05 -5.99
N LYS A 173 -1.91 11.85 -5.54
CA LYS A 173 -2.01 12.35 -4.16
C LYS A 173 -2.68 11.35 -3.22
N LEU A 174 -3.57 10.49 -3.74
CA LEU A 174 -4.25 9.45 -2.98
C LEU A 174 -3.73 8.05 -3.36
N ALA A 175 -3.44 7.24 -2.36
CA ALA A 175 -3.35 5.80 -2.46
C ALA A 175 -4.53 5.19 -1.69
N LEU A 176 -5.31 4.33 -2.32
CA LEU A 176 -6.54 3.80 -1.73
C LEU A 176 -6.58 2.29 -1.87
N GLN A 177 -7.14 1.62 -0.87
CA GLN A 177 -7.42 0.20 -0.92
C GLN A 177 -8.86 -0.11 -0.51
N PRO A 178 -9.64 -0.82 -1.37
CA PRO A 178 -10.95 -1.31 -1.00
C PRO A 178 -10.85 -2.39 0.07
N LEU A 179 -11.82 -2.41 0.97
CA LEU A 179 -12.09 -3.54 1.83
C LEU A 179 -13.61 -3.74 1.88
N TYR A 180 -14.09 -4.97 1.73
CA TYR A 180 -15.52 -5.20 1.72
C TYR A 180 -16.04 -5.73 3.05
N GLY A 181 -17.13 -5.12 3.52
CA GLY A 181 -17.73 -5.44 4.82
C GLY A 181 -18.13 -6.91 4.97
N GLU A 182 -18.39 -7.64 3.90
CA GLU A 182 -18.68 -9.09 3.95
C GLU A 182 -17.45 -9.94 4.27
N GLU A 183 -16.25 -9.44 3.99
CA GLU A 183 -14.99 -10.19 4.04
C GLU A 183 -14.16 -9.85 5.28
N ILE A 184 -14.59 -8.85 6.06
CA ILE A 184 -14.05 -8.56 7.40
C ILE A 184 -14.61 -9.58 8.37
N VAL A 185 -13.76 -10.48 8.87
CA VAL A 185 -14.16 -11.59 9.75
C VAL A 185 -13.36 -11.54 11.06
N PRO A 186 -13.81 -10.75 12.07
CA PRO A 186 -13.15 -10.74 13.37
C PRO A 186 -13.14 -12.14 14.00
N ASN A 187 -12.01 -12.56 14.57
CA ASN A 187 -11.80 -13.93 15.08
C ASN A 187 -11.92 -15.03 14.00
N SER A 188 -11.49 -14.76 12.76
CA SER A 188 -11.59 -15.65 11.59
C SER A 188 -10.98 -17.04 11.80
N ALA A 189 -9.78 -17.12 12.38
CA ALA A 189 -9.09 -18.40 12.59
C ALA A 189 -9.90 -19.39 13.46
N ALA A 190 -10.67 -18.88 14.44
CA ALA A 190 -11.56 -19.71 15.26
C ALA A 190 -12.82 -20.18 14.51
N GLN A 191 -13.18 -19.49 13.42
CA GLN A 191 -14.30 -19.79 12.55
C GLN A 191 -13.90 -20.65 11.34
N GLY A 192 -12.59 -20.80 11.10
CA GLY A 192 -12.08 -21.52 9.92
C GLY A 192 -12.30 -20.76 8.62
N GLU A 193 -12.44 -19.45 8.72
CA GLU A 193 -12.59 -18.52 7.59
C GLU A 193 -11.33 -17.65 7.49
N PHE A 194 -11.11 -17.03 6.33
CA PHE A 194 -10.07 -16.02 6.16
C PHE A 194 -10.65 -14.63 6.46
N ASP A 195 -9.83 -13.73 6.99
CA ASP A 195 -10.19 -12.33 7.20
C ASP A 195 -9.47 -11.45 6.20
N ALA A 196 -10.19 -10.91 5.22
CA ALA A 196 -9.59 -10.10 4.15
C ALA A 196 -8.97 -8.81 4.68
N SER A 197 -9.33 -8.35 5.88
CA SER A 197 -8.66 -7.19 6.48
C SER A 197 -7.15 -7.43 6.70
N LEU A 198 -6.70 -8.68 6.88
CA LEU A 198 -5.27 -8.99 6.97
C LEU A 198 -4.52 -8.79 5.66
N GLU A 199 -5.21 -8.92 4.53
CA GLU A 199 -4.67 -8.83 3.17
C GLU A 199 -4.74 -7.39 2.68
N GLU A 200 -5.93 -6.83 2.60
CA GLU A 200 -6.15 -5.50 2.00
C GLU A 200 -5.40 -4.41 2.77
N ILE A 201 -5.42 -4.46 4.11
CA ILE A 201 -4.69 -3.49 4.92
C ILE A 201 -3.18 -3.66 4.74
N PHE A 202 -2.70 -4.89 4.57
CA PHE A 202 -1.30 -5.10 4.29
C PHE A 202 -0.91 -4.63 2.87
N HIS A 203 -1.79 -4.77 1.88
CA HIS A 203 -1.55 -4.25 0.53
C HIS A 203 -1.24 -2.76 0.55
N ILE A 204 -2.06 -1.91 1.19
CA ILE A 204 -1.78 -0.47 1.22
C ILE A 204 -0.48 -0.14 1.99
N ILE A 205 -0.21 -0.84 3.10
CA ILE A 205 1.01 -0.64 3.89
C ILE A 205 2.25 -1.05 3.08
N SER A 206 2.18 -2.13 2.33
CA SER A 206 3.30 -2.66 1.55
C SER A 206 3.55 -1.89 0.26
N ASN A 207 2.53 -1.66 -0.56
CA ASN A 207 2.67 -1.04 -1.88
C ASN A 207 2.89 0.49 -1.81
N THR A 208 2.44 1.14 -0.74
CA THR A 208 2.55 2.60 -0.58
C THR A 208 3.58 2.97 0.49
N GLY A 209 3.64 2.21 1.57
CA GLY A 209 4.60 2.42 2.65
C GLY A 209 5.96 1.80 2.35
N TYR A 210 6.09 0.48 2.50
CA TYR A 210 7.35 -0.25 2.36
C TYR A 210 8.01 -0.06 0.99
N ALA A 211 7.25 -0.13 -0.11
CA ALA A 211 7.76 0.06 -1.46
C ALA A 211 8.31 1.47 -1.70
N SER A 212 7.79 2.49 -1.00
CA SER A 212 8.31 3.86 -1.09
C SER A 212 9.57 4.07 -0.25
N VAL A 213 9.64 3.46 0.94
CA VAL A 213 10.77 3.61 1.87
C VAL A 213 11.96 2.76 1.43
N TYR A 214 11.72 1.55 0.94
CA TYR A 214 12.73 0.58 0.53
C TYR A 214 12.53 0.16 -0.94
N PRO A 215 12.68 1.08 -1.90
CA PRO A 215 12.30 0.84 -3.30
C PRO A 215 13.09 -0.27 -4.00
N ASP A 216 14.34 -0.50 -3.61
CA ASP A 216 15.16 -1.59 -4.15
C ASP A 216 14.80 -2.97 -3.55
N ILE A 217 14.06 -2.98 -2.44
CA ILE A 217 13.72 -4.20 -1.69
C ILE A 217 12.26 -4.59 -1.95
N PHE A 218 11.34 -3.69 -1.65
CA PHE A 218 9.88 -3.92 -1.72
C PHE A 218 9.20 -3.21 -2.89
N GLY A 219 9.94 -2.50 -3.74
CA GLY A 219 9.37 -1.86 -4.92
C GLY A 219 8.73 -2.88 -5.88
N GLU A 220 7.59 -2.54 -6.45
CA GLU A 220 6.77 -3.43 -7.28
C GLU A 220 7.18 -3.43 -8.76
N GLN A 221 8.50 -3.40 -9.00
CA GLN A 221 9.09 -3.44 -10.32
C GLN A 221 10.20 -4.47 -10.42
N ARG A 222 10.52 -4.87 -11.64
CA ARG A 222 11.57 -5.85 -11.90
C ARG A 222 12.93 -5.38 -11.39
N GLY A 223 13.67 -6.30 -10.77
CA GLY A 223 15.02 -6.06 -10.25
C GLY A 223 15.06 -5.61 -8.79
N THR A 224 13.91 -5.49 -8.14
CA THR A 224 13.84 -5.39 -6.68
C THR A 224 13.95 -6.78 -6.04
N ALA A 225 14.37 -6.82 -4.77
CA ALA A 225 14.57 -8.08 -4.07
C ALA A 225 13.29 -8.92 -3.98
N ILE A 226 12.14 -8.29 -3.73
CA ILE A 226 10.84 -8.98 -3.68
C ILE A 226 10.42 -9.53 -5.05
N ALA A 227 10.66 -8.78 -6.13
CA ALA A 227 10.32 -9.19 -7.48
C ALA A 227 11.17 -10.40 -7.93
N ASP A 228 12.45 -10.40 -7.59
CA ASP A 228 13.36 -11.52 -7.88
C ASP A 228 12.98 -12.79 -7.10
N ALA A 229 12.52 -12.65 -5.86
CA ALA A 229 11.99 -13.76 -5.06
C ALA A 229 10.69 -14.31 -5.66
N MET A 230 9.76 -13.44 -6.03
CA MET A 230 8.51 -13.81 -6.70
C MET A 230 8.73 -14.50 -8.05
N ASP A 231 9.66 -14.00 -8.89
CA ASP A 231 10.00 -14.64 -10.16
C ASP A 231 10.51 -16.06 -9.95
N THR A 232 11.29 -16.29 -8.89
CA THR A 232 11.73 -17.63 -8.50
C THR A 232 10.52 -18.50 -8.09
N ALA A 233 9.60 -17.94 -7.29
CA ALA A 233 8.39 -18.63 -6.82
C ALA A 233 7.44 -19.08 -7.93
N ARG A 234 7.38 -18.31 -9.01
CA ARG A 234 6.57 -18.60 -10.20
C ARG A 234 7.32 -19.43 -11.24
N GLY A 235 8.60 -19.71 -11.02
CA GLY A 235 9.46 -20.47 -11.94
C GLY A 235 9.94 -19.68 -13.17
N GLY A 236 9.88 -18.33 -13.10
CA GLY A 236 10.35 -17.41 -14.13
C GLY A 236 9.64 -16.05 -14.07
N TYR A 237 10.10 -15.14 -14.92
CA TYR A 237 9.48 -13.83 -15.12
C TYR A 237 8.23 -13.93 -15.99
N PHE A 238 7.12 -13.36 -15.51
CA PHE A 238 5.86 -13.21 -16.25
C PHE A 238 5.29 -11.81 -16.00
N GLU A 239 5.25 -10.98 -17.05
CA GLU A 239 4.72 -9.61 -16.95
C GLU A 239 3.22 -9.56 -16.63
N ASN A 240 2.46 -10.55 -17.08
CA ASN A 240 1.04 -10.75 -16.76
C ASN A 240 0.83 -12.21 -16.37
N VAL A 241 -0.30 -12.52 -15.72
CA VAL A 241 -0.64 -13.90 -15.38
C VAL A 241 -0.59 -14.81 -16.63
N PRO A 242 0.27 -15.85 -16.65
CA PRO A 242 0.40 -16.74 -17.79
C PRO A 242 -0.75 -17.74 -17.85
N ALA A 243 -1.01 -18.30 -19.04
CA ALA A 243 -1.98 -19.37 -19.21
C ALA A 243 -1.66 -20.64 -18.39
N SER A 244 -0.38 -20.82 -18.01
CA SER A 244 0.06 -21.87 -17.10
C SER A 244 1.44 -21.55 -16.53
N TYR A 245 1.62 -21.81 -15.24
CA TYR A 245 2.92 -21.77 -14.58
C TYR A 245 3.71 -23.09 -14.74
N PRO A 246 5.06 -23.06 -14.65
CA PRO A 246 5.89 -24.25 -14.51
C PRO A 246 5.46 -25.14 -13.35
N ALA A 247 5.56 -26.46 -13.50
CA ALA A 247 5.10 -27.43 -12.49
C ALA A 247 5.78 -27.31 -11.11
N GLY A 248 6.98 -26.70 -11.07
CA GLY A 248 7.74 -26.45 -9.84
C GLY A 248 7.35 -25.16 -9.10
N ALA A 249 6.50 -24.31 -9.68
CA ALA A 249 6.06 -23.07 -9.05
C ALA A 249 5.27 -23.35 -7.77
N TRP A 250 5.44 -22.50 -6.75
CA TRP A 250 4.66 -22.52 -5.51
C TRP A 250 3.79 -21.29 -5.32
N TYR A 251 3.98 -20.29 -6.17
CA TYR A 251 3.08 -19.16 -6.37
C TYR A 251 2.55 -19.22 -7.81
N THR A 252 1.23 -19.34 -7.95
CA THR A 252 0.53 -19.56 -9.22
C THR A 252 -0.80 -18.79 -9.24
N TYR A 253 -0.72 -17.48 -8.96
CA TYR A 253 -1.86 -16.56 -8.94
C TYR A 253 -2.66 -16.61 -10.24
N ASP A 254 -3.99 -16.68 -10.15
CA ASP A 254 -4.83 -16.99 -11.30
C ASP A 254 -5.72 -15.84 -11.82
N ASP A 255 -5.74 -14.70 -11.11
CA ASP A 255 -6.45 -13.50 -11.55
C ASP A 255 -5.81 -12.87 -12.81
N GLN A 256 -6.48 -13.06 -13.95
CA GLN A 256 -6.02 -12.60 -15.27
C GLN A 256 -5.96 -11.08 -15.43
N THR A 257 -6.46 -10.33 -14.46
CA THR A 257 -6.54 -8.86 -14.47
C THR A 257 -5.28 -8.24 -13.86
N CYS A 258 -4.57 -9.03 -13.05
CA CYS A 258 -3.35 -8.67 -12.35
C CYS A 258 -2.14 -8.58 -13.30
N ASP A 259 -1.41 -7.47 -13.19
CA ASP A 259 -0.13 -7.26 -13.86
C ASP A 259 1.06 -7.64 -12.95
N TYR A 260 2.28 -7.32 -13.38
CA TYR A 260 3.49 -7.65 -12.63
C TYR A 260 3.52 -7.05 -11.22
N ALA A 261 3.11 -5.79 -11.08
CA ALA A 261 3.14 -5.09 -9.80
C ALA A 261 2.11 -5.69 -8.85
N CYS A 262 0.88 -5.89 -9.32
CA CYS A 262 -0.17 -6.57 -8.56
C CYS A 262 0.27 -7.97 -8.08
N MET A 263 0.93 -8.78 -8.93
CA MET A 263 1.43 -10.09 -8.51
C MET A 263 2.52 -10.00 -7.43
N ILE A 264 3.28 -8.89 -7.36
CA ILE A 264 4.25 -8.65 -6.29
C ILE A 264 3.52 -8.38 -4.97
N SER A 265 2.50 -7.50 -4.98
CA SER A 265 1.69 -7.18 -3.80
C SER A 265 1.10 -8.45 -3.19
N GLU A 266 0.48 -9.27 -4.04
CA GLU A 266 -0.13 -10.55 -3.69
C GLU A 266 0.89 -11.53 -3.13
N TYR A 267 2.05 -11.68 -3.79
CA TYR A 267 3.13 -12.51 -3.29
C TYR A 267 3.63 -12.06 -1.91
N HIS A 268 3.73 -10.74 -1.68
CA HIS A 268 4.13 -10.16 -0.40
C HIS A 268 3.13 -10.56 0.69
N TYR A 269 1.83 -10.35 0.42
CA TYR A 269 0.73 -10.76 1.28
C TYR A 269 0.77 -12.25 1.61
N TRP A 270 0.86 -13.12 0.60
CA TRP A 270 0.88 -14.57 0.79
C TRP A 270 2.04 -14.99 1.68
N ALA A 271 3.21 -14.40 1.48
CA ALA A 271 4.40 -14.68 2.26
C ALA A 271 4.27 -14.20 3.72
N ILE A 272 3.92 -12.94 3.96
CA ILE A 272 3.86 -12.38 5.32
C ILE A 272 2.78 -13.08 6.16
N THR A 273 1.60 -13.30 5.59
CA THR A 273 0.51 -13.96 6.34
C THR A 273 0.79 -15.44 6.58
N SER A 274 1.56 -16.10 5.72
CA SER A 274 2.06 -17.45 5.98
C SER A 274 3.12 -17.48 7.07
N LEU A 275 4.03 -16.50 7.09
CA LEU A 275 5.06 -16.34 8.12
C LEU A 275 4.44 -16.10 9.50
N LEU A 276 3.44 -15.23 9.58
CA LEU A 276 2.74 -14.87 10.82
C LEU A 276 1.69 -15.92 11.25
N GLY A 277 1.43 -16.92 10.41
CA GLY A 277 0.52 -18.03 10.72
C GLY A 277 -0.95 -17.77 10.38
N GLY A 278 -1.28 -16.65 9.76
CA GLY A 278 -2.63 -16.33 9.27
C GLY A 278 -3.16 -17.34 8.25
N GLN A 279 -2.28 -18.00 7.50
CA GLN A 279 -2.65 -19.05 6.53
C GLN A 279 -2.66 -20.48 7.13
N ASN A 280 -2.47 -20.64 8.45
CA ASN A 280 -2.26 -21.92 9.10
C ASN A 280 -3.45 -22.37 9.98
N TYR A 281 -4.59 -22.65 9.35
CA TYR A 281 -5.76 -23.25 10.00
C TYR A 281 -6.34 -24.43 9.19
N PRO A 282 -7.15 -25.32 9.81
CA PRO A 282 -7.65 -26.52 9.15
C PRO A 282 -8.41 -26.22 7.86
N GLY A 283 -8.04 -26.88 6.77
CA GLY A 283 -8.65 -26.71 5.44
C GLY A 283 -7.99 -25.63 4.57
N ARG A 284 -7.33 -24.63 5.17
CA ARG A 284 -6.74 -23.49 4.43
C ARG A 284 -5.73 -23.93 3.39
N SER A 285 -4.82 -24.84 3.75
CA SER A 285 -3.80 -25.34 2.80
C SER A 285 -4.39 -25.99 1.56
N ASP A 286 -5.57 -26.61 1.63
CA ASP A 286 -6.22 -27.22 0.47
C ASP A 286 -6.94 -26.14 -0.35
N GLU A 287 -7.62 -25.21 0.33
CA GLU A 287 -8.33 -24.07 -0.24
C GLU A 287 -7.42 -23.23 -1.15
N ILE A 288 -6.25 -22.80 -0.66
CA ILE A 288 -5.34 -21.92 -1.40
C ILE A 288 -4.32 -22.65 -2.27
N SER A 289 -4.28 -24.00 -2.24
CA SER A 289 -3.23 -24.79 -2.89
C SER A 289 -3.09 -24.58 -4.41
N HIS A 290 -4.12 -24.04 -5.05
CA HIS A 290 -4.14 -23.71 -6.47
C HIS A 290 -3.34 -22.44 -6.80
N GLU A 291 -3.15 -21.54 -5.83
CA GLU A 291 -2.37 -20.31 -5.98
C GLU A 291 -1.11 -20.30 -5.11
N TRP A 292 -1.19 -20.77 -3.87
CA TRP A 292 -0.11 -20.69 -2.89
C TRP A 292 0.10 -22.00 -2.14
N LYS A 293 1.34 -22.51 -2.15
CA LYS A 293 1.66 -23.82 -1.51
C LYS A 293 2.29 -23.70 -0.12
N LEU A 294 2.75 -22.52 0.28
CA LEU A 294 3.61 -22.31 1.45
C LEU A 294 2.88 -21.70 2.64
N ASN A 295 1.71 -22.22 3.00
CA ASN A 295 0.78 -21.65 3.98
C ASN A 295 1.25 -21.60 5.45
N THR A 296 2.51 -21.90 5.75
CA THR A 296 3.07 -21.87 7.12
C THR A 296 4.49 -21.31 7.11
N ALA A 297 4.93 -20.73 8.23
CA ALA A 297 6.29 -20.24 8.41
C ALA A 297 7.37 -21.29 8.09
N GLU A 298 7.14 -22.55 8.46
CA GLU A 298 8.07 -23.66 8.17
C GLU A 298 8.15 -23.93 6.66
N LYS A 299 7.00 -24.00 5.97
CA LYS A 299 6.98 -24.18 4.52
C LYS A 299 7.60 -22.99 3.79
N LEU A 300 7.36 -21.76 4.26
CA LEU A 300 7.94 -20.55 3.69
C LEU A 300 9.47 -20.58 3.80
N ARG A 301 10.00 -20.83 5.00
CA ARG A 301 11.44 -20.91 5.24
C ARG A 301 12.14 -21.96 4.38
N GLU A 302 11.50 -23.10 4.14
CA GLU A 302 12.08 -24.20 3.37
C GLU A 302 11.88 -24.08 1.86
N GLY A 303 10.72 -23.59 1.44
CA GLY A 303 10.31 -23.50 0.04
C GLY A 303 10.75 -22.20 -0.65
N ASP A 304 10.83 -21.11 0.11
CA ASP A 304 11.15 -19.78 -0.40
C ASP A 304 12.06 -19.02 0.59
N PRO A 305 13.33 -19.44 0.73
CA PRO A 305 14.26 -18.81 1.67
C PRO A 305 14.52 -17.34 1.34
N ALA A 306 14.37 -16.91 0.09
CA ALA A 306 14.63 -15.52 -0.33
C ALA A 306 13.63 -14.55 0.32
N ILE A 307 12.31 -14.80 0.17
CA ILE A 307 11.31 -13.95 0.83
C ILE A 307 11.31 -14.13 2.35
N TYR A 308 11.60 -15.34 2.85
CA TYR A 308 11.73 -15.56 4.28
C TYR A 308 12.85 -14.69 4.89
N GLU A 309 14.01 -14.63 4.24
CA GLU A 309 15.12 -13.78 4.68
C GLU A 309 14.75 -12.29 4.63
N LEU A 310 14.07 -11.83 3.57
CA LEU A 310 13.59 -10.44 3.48
C LEU A 310 12.61 -10.07 4.60
N LEU A 311 11.61 -10.92 4.86
CA LEU A 311 10.56 -10.66 5.85
C LEU A 311 11.04 -10.84 7.30
N THR A 312 12.17 -11.52 7.52
CA THR A 312 12.75 -11.71 8.86
C THR A 312 13.98 -10.85 9.12
N ASP A 313 14.38 -10.02 8.16
CA ASP A 313 15.45 -9.05 8.36
C ASP A 313 14.96 -7.91 9.26
N PRO A 314 15.53 -7.75 10.48
CA PRO A 314 15.10 -6.73 11.42
C PRO A 314 15.33 -5.31 10.91
N GLN A 315 16.13 -5.10 9.86
CA GLN A 315 16.35 -3.78 9.28
C GLN A 315 15.04 -3.14 8.77
N TYR A 316 14.08 -3.96 8.32
CA TYR A 316 12.86 -3.47 7.69
C TYR A 316 11.68 -3.41 8.64
N HIS A 317 11.84 -3.73 9.94
CA HIS A 317 10.75 -3.66 10.93
C HIS A 317 9.45 -4.36 10.49
N ASN A 318 9.56 -5.43 9.70
CA ASN A 318 8.39 -6.20 9.27
C ASN A 318 7.64 -6.75 10.50
N PRO A 319 6.30 -6.87 10.43
CA PRO A 319 5.51 -7.44 11.50
C PRO A 319 6.01 -8.84 11.89
N THR A 320 5.99 -9.14 13.19
CA THR A 320 6.38 -10.44 13.76
C THR A 320 5.22 -11.16 14.45
N VAL A 321 4.12 -10.46 14.69
CA VAL A 321 2.86 -10.94 15.25
C VAL A 321 1.74 -10.69 14.23
N LEU A 322 0.88 -11.69 14.02
CA LEU A 322 -0.30 -11.52 13.18
C LEU A 322 -1.31 -10.59 13.88
N PRO A 323 -1.82 -9.53 13.22
CA PRO A 323 -2.90 -8.73 13.77
C PRO A 323 -4.15 -9.55 14.07
N ASP A 324 -4.87 -9.16 15.13
CA ASP A 324 -6.15 -9.75 15.52
C ASP A 324 -7.30 -8.72 15.61
N GLY A 325 -7.00 -7.44 15.36
CA GLY A 325 -7.93 -6.32 15.42
C GLY A 325 -8.13 -5.72 16.81
N ASN A 326 -7.46 -6.23 17.84
CA ASN A 326 -7.59 -5.78 19.24
C ASN A 326 -6.33 -5.01 19.70
N TYR A 327 -6.05 -3.87 19.06
CA TYR A 327 -4.94 -3.00 19.43
C TYR A 327 -5.12 -2.36 20.81
N ASN A 328 -4.16 -2.56 21.73
CA ASN A 328 -4.18 -2.04 23.12
C ASN A 328 -2.79 -1.59 23.62
N PRO A 329 -2.31 -0.42 23.18
CA PRO A 329 -1.03 0.16 23.63
C PRO A 329 -1.05 0.70 25.07
#